data_AF-A0A831RJ49-F1
#
_entry.id   AF-A0A831RJ49-F1
#
_cell.length_a   1.000
_cell.length_b   1.000
_cell.length_c   1.000
_cell.angle_alpha   90.00
_cell.angle_beta   90.00
_cell.angle_gamma   90.00
#
_symmetry.space_group_name_H-M   'P 1'
#
loop_
_entity.id
_entity.type
_entity.pdbx_description
1 polymer ?
#
loop_
_entity_poly.entity_id
_entity_poly.type
_entity_poly.pdbx_seq_one_letter_code
_entity_poly.pdbx_strand_id
1 'polypeptide(L)'
;MKGHSLTIASTFVAALLAGGIAVAGESEQFTRLDANGDGMISMDEAAVDSELTKAWSAIDANQDGQIERAEFSAFEEQEKAKSE
;
A
#
# COMPACT_ATOMS: atom_id res chain seq x y z
N MET A 1 -32.33 32.56 9.72
CA MET A 1 -31.20 32.72 8.77
C MET A 1 -30.15 31.70 9.20
N LYS A 2 -30.19 30.46 8.65
CA LYS A 2 -29.35 29.94 7.56
C LYS A 2 -27.85 30.28 7.71
N GLY A 3 -27.07 29.26 8.09
CA GLY A 3 -25.73 28.97 7.55
C GLY A 3 -24.52 29.51 8.29
N HIS A 4 -23.80 28.63 8.98
CA HIS A 4 -22.34 28.63 9.11
C HIS A 4 -21.93 27.16 9.05
N SER A 5 -21.69 26.58 7.87
CA SER A 5 -20.40 26.59 7.15
C SER A 5 -19.23 26.29 8.08
N LEU A 6 -18.88 25.02 8.24
CA LEU A 6 -17.51 24.63 8.58
C LEU A 6 -17.17 23.32 7.88
N THR A 7 -16.86 23.43 6.60
CA THR A 7 -16.16 22.41 5.82
C THR A 7 -14.80 22.19 6.48
N ILE A 8 -14.66 21.14 7.28
CA ILE A 8 -13.34 20.67 7.69
C ILE A 8 -12.79 19.94 6.46
N ALA A 9 -12.17 20.72 5.58
CA ALA A 9 -11.23 20.21 4.61
C ALA A 9 -10.05 19.65 5.41
N SER A 10 -10.16 18.41 5.87
CA SER A 10 -8.99 17.60 6.20
C SER A 10 -8.33 17.22 4.89
N THR A 11 -7.64 18.18 4.29
CA THR A 11 -6.56 17.90 3.34
C THR A 11 -5.45 17.25 4.15
N PHE A 12 -5.56 15.93 4.36
CA PHE A 12 -4.42 15.10 4.75
C PHE A 12 -3.48 15.09 3.56
N VAL A 13 -2.57 16.07 3.52
CA VAL A 13 -1.39 16.01 2.65
C VAL A 13 -0.30 15.36 3.50
N ALA A 14 -0.29 14.04 3.54
CA ALA A 14 0.86 13.28 4.02
C ALA A 14 1.77 13.02 2.80
N ALA A 15 2.49 14.05 2.38
CA ALA A 15 3.69 13.84 1.58
C ALA A 15 4.77 13.31 2.53
N LEU A 16 4.96 11.99 2.57
CA LEU A 16 6.15 11.38 3.16
C LEU A 16 6.91 10.65 2.06
N LEU A 17 8.17 11.04 1.97
CA LEU A 17 9.16 10.61 1.00
C LEU A 17 9.58 9.17 1.32
N ALA A 18 9.07 8.18 0.60
CA ALA A 18 9.74 6.89 0.43
C ALA A 18 10.47 6.85 -0.92
N GLY A 19 11.26 7.91 -1.18
CA GLY A 19 12.25 7.91 -2.25
C GLY A 19 13.41 6.98 -1.89
N GLY A 20 13.22 5.68 -2.06
CA GLY A 20 14.27 4.67 -1.98
C GLY A 20 14.42 4.00 -3.34
N ILE A 21 15.58 4.16 -3.98
CA ILE A 21 16.02 3.33 -5.11
C ILE A 21 16.24 1.89 -4.63
N ALA A 22 15.15 1.18 -4.33
CA ALA A 22 15.15 -0.25 -4.12
C ALA A 22 14.93 -0.92 -5.48
N VAL A 23 16.04 -1.27 -6.13
CA VAL A 23 16.05 -2.31 -7.17
C VAL A 23 15.89 -3.68 -6.49
N ALA A 24 14.75 -3.85 -5.81
CA ALA A 24 14.32 -5.12 -5.26
C ALA A 24 13.55 -5.85 -6.37
N GLY A 25 13.94 -7.09 -6.63
CA GLY A 25 13.39 -7.89 -7.73
C GLY A 25 11.87 -7.89 -7.72
N GLU A 26 11.30 -7.64 -8.89
CA GLU A 26 9.87 -7.68 -9.12
C GLU A 26 9.34 -9.07 -8.71
N SER A 27 8.55 -9.16 -7.64
CA SER A 27 7.84 -10.40 -7.37
C SER A 27 6.68 -10.50 -8.36
N GLU A 28 6.57 -11.66 -9.03
CA GLU A 28 5.55 -11.88 -10.07
C GLU A 28 4.12 -11.63 -9.55
N GLN A 29 3.92 -11.79 -8.24
CA GLN A 29 2.68 -11.47 -7.55
C GLN A 29 2.42 -9.97 -7.47
N PHE A 30 3.44 -9.15 -7.16
CA PHE A 30 3.30 -7.70 -7.12
C PHE A 30 2.88 -7.15 -8.49
N THR A 31 3.59 -7.54 -9.56
CA THR A 31 3.27 -7.11 -10.94
C THR A 31 1.87 -7.54 -11.37
N ARG A 32 1.36 -8.66 -10.84
CA ARG A 32 0.01 -9.14 -11.12
C ARG A 32 -1.07 -8.30 -10.44
N LEU A 33 -0.76 -7.74 -9.27
CA LEU A 33 -1.67 -6.95 -8.45
C LEU A 33 -1.65 -5.47 -8.84
N ASP A 34 -0.47 -4.92 -9.17
CA ASP A 34 -0.26 -3.58 -9.72
C ASP A 34 -0.76 -3.53 -11.17
N ALA A 35 -2.09 -3.46 -11.32
CA ALA A 35 -2.77 -3.51 -12.62
C ALA A 35 -2.55 -2.22 -13.42
N ASN A 36 -2.36 -1.09 -12.74
CA ASN A 36 -2.16 0.21 -13.36
C ASN A 36 -0.68 0.49 -13.72
N GLY A 37 0.27 -0.23 -13.11
CA GLY A 37 1.70 -0.15 -13.37
C GLY A 37 2.40 1.07 -12.77
N ASP A 38 1.85 1.66 -11.70
CA ASP A 38 2.41 2.83 -11.02
C ASP A 38 3.51 2.47 -10.01
N GLY A 39 3.70 1.18 -9.75
CA GLY A 39 4.70 0.66 -8.82
C GLY A 39 4.23 0.58 -7.38
N MET A 40 2.93 0.73 -7.13
CA MET A 40 2.24 0.57 -5.85
C MET A 40 0.99 -0.28 -6.05
N ILE A 41 0.47 -0.89 -4.99
CA ILE A 41 -0.84 -1.55 -5.03
C ILE A 41 -1.80 -0.70 -4.22
N SER A 42 -2.80 -0.15 -4.89
CA SER A 42 -3.88 0.60 -4.25
C SER A 42 -4.91 -0.32 -3.58
N MET A 43 -5.76 0.24 -2.72
CA MET A 43 -6.86 -0.52 -2.08
C MET A 43 -7.82 -1.13 -3.11
N ASP A 44 -8.08 -0.42 -4.22
CA ASP A 44 -8.94 -0.89 -5.31
C ASP A 44 -8.32 -2.08 -6.06
N GLU A 45 -7.01 -2.04 -6.29
CA GLU A 45 -6.26 -3.15 -6.87
C GLU A 45 -6.18 -4.33 -5.90
N ALA A 46 -5.96 -4.08 -4.61
CA ALA A 46 -5.94 -5.13 -3.61
C ALA A 46 -7.30 -5.77 -3.38
N ALA A 47 -8.40 -5.07 -3.63
CA ALA A 47 -9.75 -5.63 -3.50
C ALA A 47 -10.02 -6.81 -4.44
N VAL A 48 -9.22 -6.98 -5.51
CA VAL A 48 -9.32 -8.16 -6.38
C VAL A 48 -8.80 -9.43 -5.70
N ASP A 49 -7.99 -9.29 -4.64
CA ASP A 49 -7.39 -10.38 -3.90
C ASP A 49 -7.78 -10.34 -2.41
N SER A 50 -8.57 -11.34 -2.01
CA SER A 50 -9.08 -11.43 -0.64
C SER A 50 -8.02 -11.76 0.41
N GLU A 51 -6.88 -12.35 0.03
CA GLU A 51 -5.79 -12.63 0.96
C GLU A 51 -4.98 -11.35 1.19
N LEU A 52 -4.69 -10.62 0.12
CA LEU A 52 -4.03 -9.34 0.20
C LEU A 52 -4.81 -8.33 1.04
N THR A 53 -6.13 -8.26 0.86
CA THR A 53 -6.98 -7.37 1.67
C THR A 53 -6.94 -7.73 3.16
N LYS A 54 -6.81 -9.02 3.52
CA LYS A 54 -6.70 -9.45 4.93
C LYS A 54 -5.34 -9.13 5.51
N ALA A 55 -4.29 -9.29 4.70
CA ALA A 55 -2.93 -8.96 5.08
C ALA A 55 -2.61 -7.47 4.91
N TRP A 56 -3.54 -6.66 4.40
CA TRP A 56 -3.33 -5.25 4.06
C TRP A 56 -2.64 -4.49 5.19
N SER A 57 -3.22 -4.49 6.38
CA SER A 57 -2.65 -3.79 7.54
C SER A 57 -1.34 -4.37 8.06
N ALA A 58 -0.95 -5.58 7.63
CA ALA A 58 0.35 -6.16 7.94
C ALA A 58 1.40 -5.80 6.89
N ILE A 59 0.98 -5.49 5.66
CA ILE A 59 1.85 -5.13 4.55
C ILE A 59 2.04 -3.61 4.50
N ASP A 60 0.95 -2.84 4.49
CA ASP A 60 0.87 -1.37 4.57
C ASP A 60 1.31 -0.92 5.97
N ALA A 61 2.64 -0.92 6.18
CA ALA A 61 3.26 -0.67 7.46
C ALA A 61 3.26 0.83 7.80
N ASN A 62 3.27 1.69 6.77
CA ASN A 62 3.19 3.14 6.91
C ASN A 62 1.74 3.65 7.06
N GLN A 63 0.73 2.79 6.77
CA GLN A 63 -0.70 3.08 6.83
C GLN A 63 -1.12 4.24 5.91
N ASP A 64 -0.48 4.37 4.75
CA ASP A 64 -0.77 5.43 3.79
C ASP A 64 -1.91 5.08 2.82
N GLY A 65 -2.41 3.83 2.88
CA GLY A 65 -3.48 3.36 2.02
C GLY A 65 -3.00 2.85 0.66
N GLN A 66 -1.70 2.61 0.50
CA GLN A 66 -1.07 1.98 -0.65
C GLN A 66 -0.02 0.98 -0.16
N ILE A 67 0.28 -0.04 -0.95
CA ILE A 67 1.38 -0.96 -0.66
C ILE A 67 2.50 -0.69 -1.67
N GLU A 68 3.62 -0.19 -1.19
CA GLU A 68 4.80 -0.02 -2.02
C GLU A 68 5.54 -1.35 -2.22
N ARG A 69 6.35 -1.46 -3.28
CA ARG A 69 7.19 -2.65 -3.53
C ARG A 69 8.07 -3.03 -2.32
N ALA A 70 8.59 -2.03 -1.61
CA ALA A 70 9.45 -2.27 -0.45
C ALA A 70 8.69 -2.92 0.70
N GLU A 71 7.45 -2.47 0.94
CA GLU A 71 6.57 -3.02 1.95
C GLU A 71 6.13 -4.44 1.62
N PHE A 72 5.75 -4.69 0.36
CA PHE A 72 5.42 -6.02 -0.12
C PHE A 72 6.58 -7.01 0.04
N SER A 73 7.80 -6.59 -0.35
CA SER A 73 9.01 -7.43 -0.24
C SER A 73 9.32 -7.76 1.23
N ALA A 74 9.20 -6.78 2.13
CA ALA A 74 9.43 -6.99 3.55
C ALA A 74 8.40 -7.94 4.18
N PHE A 75 7.17 -7.94 3.68
CA PHE A 75 6.15 -8.90 4.10
C PHE A 75 6.46 -10.32 3.60
N GLU A 76 6.81 -10.49 2.32
CA GLU A 76 7.19 -11.81 1.78
C GLU A 76 8.37 -12.44 2.54
N GLU A 77 9.36 -11.62 2.91
CA GLU A 77 10.51 -12.09 3.69
C GLU A 77 10.12 -12.48 5.12
N GLN A 78 9.21 -11.73 5.75
CA GLN A 78 8.65 -12.10 7.07
C GLN A 78 7.82 -13.38 7.02
N GLU A 79 6.99 -13.58 5.99
CA GLU A 79 6.19 -14.80 5.83
C GLU A 79 7.07 -16.03 5.57
N LYS A 80 8.15 -15.87 4.79
CA LYS A 80 9.16 -16.93 4.63
C LYS A 80 9.84 -17.27 5.95
N ALA A 81 10.32 -16.26 6.69
CA ALA A 81 11.00 -16.46 7.96
C ALA A 81 10.11 -17.10 9.04
N LYS A 82 8.78 -16.94 8.92
CA LYS A 82 7.80 -17.53 9.85
C LYS A 82 7.40 -18.96 9.47
N SER A 83 7.74 -19.42 8.27
CA SER A 83 7.37 -20.73 7.72
C SER A 83 8.48 -21.79 7.84
N GLU A 84 9.65 -21.42 8.37
CA GLU A 84 10.77 -22.33 8.76
C GLU A 84 10.74 -22.66 10.25
#